data_AF-A0A1S2F7S5-F1
#
_entry.id   AF-A0A1S2F7S5-F1
#
_cell.length_a   1.000
_cell.length_b   1.000
_cell.length_c   1.000
_cell.angle_alpha   90.00
_cell.angle_beta   90.00
_cell.angle_gamma   90.00
#
_symmetry.space_group_name_H-M   'P 1'
#
loop_
_entity.id
_entity.type
_entity.pdbx_description
1 polymer ?
#
loop_
_entity_poly.entity_id
_entity_poly.type
_entity_poly.pdbx_seq_one_letter_code
_entity_poly.pdbx_strand_id
1 'polypeptide(L)'
;MMMSETHLERGKGLSPHSHPDTDELCYVIHGEISYSLIDPDTHQNLVYQVVPGQVVHAPIGWCHWVTALTPGTILLLIYNTEHPHQMDIAPVWANTLMGSEALQCNGLNMKPHSKALITPVPLHKMTESDVSGGPLPAPPLLITGHPNNKTTRSR
;
A
#
# COMPACT_ATOMS: atom_id res chain seq x y z
N MET A 1 -13.32 -11.63 10.75
CA MET A 1 -12.26 -10.60 10.82
C MET A 1 -10.95 -11.28 11.13
N MET A 2 -9.88 -10.92 10.44
CA MET A 2 -8.55 -11.51 10.56
C MET A 2 -7.51 -10.40 10.70
N MET A 3 -6.45 -10.64 11.46
CA MET A 3 -5.36 -9.70 11.67
C MET A 3 -4.03 -10.43 11.52
N SER A 4 -3.06 -9.79 10.89
CA SER A 4 -1.70 -10.29 10.77
C SER A 4 -0.68 -9.21 11.10
N GLU A 5 0.39 -9.61 11.80
CA GLU A 5 1.54 -8.75 12.06
C GLU A 5 2.64 -9.07 11.04
N THR A 6 3.13 -8.05 10.35
CA THR A 6 4.14 -8.19 9.30
C THR A 6 5.40 -7.40 9.67
N HIS A 7 6.55 -8.06 9.59
CA HIS A 7 7.87 -7.49 9.88
C HIS A 7 8.67 -7.34 8.60
N LEU A 8 9.19 -6.14 8.36
CA LEU A 8 9.87 -5.79 7.11
C LEU A 8 11.19 -5.09 7.36
N GLU A 9 12.19 -5.46 6.56
CA GLU A 9 13.43 -4.71 6.43
C GLU A 9 13.32 -3.61 5.37
N ARG A 10 14.21 -2.62 5.42
CA ARG A 10 14.24 -1.52 4.46
C ARG A 10 14.28 -2.05 3.02
N GLY A 11 13.38 -1.54 2.18
CA GLY A 11 13.23 -1.93 0.78
C GLY A 11 12.50 -3.26 0.56
N LYS A 12 12.08 -3.95 1.62
CA LYS A 12 11.17 -5.11 1.54
C LYS A 12 9.73 -4.66 1.72
N GLY A 13 8.79 -5.52 1.36
CA GLY A 13 7.38 -5.23 1.52
C GLY A 13 6.51 -6.26 0.83
N LEU A 14 5.23 -5.92 0.72
CA LEU A 14 4.24 -6.74 0.05
C LEU A 14 4.18 -6.31 -1.42
N SER A 15 4.40 -7.25 -2.33
CA SER A 15 4.31 -7.01 -3.78
C SER A 15 2.91 -6.57 -4.20
N PRO A 16 2.73 -5.96 -5.38
CA PRO A 16 1.39 -5.65 -5.92
C PRO A 16 0.42 -6.83 -5.84
N HIS A 17 -0.67 -6.63 -5.09
CA HIS A 17 -1.72 -7.61 -4.86
C HIS A 17 -3.09 -6.92 -4.72
N SER A 18 -4.14 -7.72 -4.63
CA SER A 18 -5.51 -7.27 -4.35
C SER A 18 -6.29 -8.31 -3.55
N HIS A 19 -7.32 -7.84 -2.85
CA HIS A 19 -8.26 -8.68 -2.11
C HIS A 19 -9.66 -8.56 -2.73
N PRO A 20 -10.14 -9.56 -3.50
CA PRO A 20 -11.40 -9.46 -4.21
C PRO A 20 -12.64 -9.53 -3.30
N ASP A 21 -12.47 -9.94 -2.05
CA ASP A 21 -13.55 -10.28 -1.12
C ASP A 21 -13.51 -9.49 0.21
N THR A 22 -12.52 -8.61 0.42
CA THR A 22 -12.41 -7.84 1.65
C THR A 22 -11.63 -6.53 1.49
N ASP A 23 -11.92 -5.56 2.36
CA ASP A 23 -11.05 -4.41 2.61
C ASP A 23 -9.80 -4.81 3.43
N GLU A 24 -8.70 -4.08 3.20
CA GLU A 24 -7.50 -4.14 4.04
C GLU A 24 -7.28 -2.78 4.73
N LEU A 25 -7.10 -2.80 6.05
CA LEU A 25 -6.53 -1.69 6.80
C LEU A 25 -5.10 -2.02 7.19
N CYS A 26 -4.16 -1.14 6.86
CA CYS A 26 -2.76 -1.23 7.23
C CYS A 26 -2.44 -0.17 8.29
N TYR A 27 -2.13 -0.62 9.51
CA TYR A 27 -1.69 0.23 10.61
C TYR A 27 -0.18 0.09 10.83
N VAL A 28 0.53 1.22 10.95
CA VAL A 28 1.98 1.22 11.18
C VAL A 28 2.25 1.22 12.70
N ILE A 29 2.79 0.11 13.21
CA ILE A 29 3.20 -0.01 14.62
C ILE A 29 4.57 0.65 14.82
N HIS A 30 5.52 0.34 13.93
CA HIS A 30 6.90 0.84 14.00
C HIS A 30 7.48 0.99 12.59
N GLY A 31 8.37 1.96 12.40
CA GLY A 31 8.99 2.27 11.10
C GLY A 31 8.12 3.14 10.19
N GLU A 32 8.52 3.26 8.93
CA GLU A 32 7.83 4.05 7.91
C GLU A 32 7.67 3.22 6.64
N ILE A 33 6.56 3.41 5.93
CA ILE A 33 6.27 2.74 4.67
C ILE A 33 5.88 3.73 3.57
N SER A 34 6.14 3.34 2.33
CA SER A 34 5.37 3.82 1.18
C SER A 34 4.26 2.81 0.90
N TYR A 35 3.02 3.29 0.86
CA TYR A 35 1.82 2.51 0.53
C TYR A 35 1.26 3.07 -0.78
N SER A 36 1.12 2.23 -1.80
CA SER A 36 0.62 2.64 -3.11
C SER A 36 -0.67 1.91 -3.44
N LEU A 37 -1.64 2.61 -4.01
CA LEU A 37 -2.91 2.07 -4.48
C LEU A 37 -3.19 2.52 -5.91
N ILE A 38 -3.92 1.70 -6.65
CA ILE A 38 -4.46 2.07 -7.95
C ILE A 38 -5.98 2.17 -7.83
N ASP A 39 -6.51 3.34 -8.14
CA ASP A 39 -7.94 3.55 -8.29
C ASP A 39 -8.43 2.81 -9.56
N PRO A 40 -9.35 1.82 -9.43
CA PRO A 40 -9.83 1.03 -10.56
C PRO A 40 -10.69 1.83 -11.54
N ASP A 41 -11.30 2.94 -11.12
CA ASP A 41 -12.15 3.76 -11.97
C ASP A 41 -11.35 4.84 -12.69
N THR A 42 -10.44 5.50 -11.98
CA THR A 42 -9.66 6.62 -12.53
C THR A 42 -8.28 6.21 -13.06
N HIS A 43 -7.83 5.00 -12.74
CA HIS A 43 -6.48 4.48 -13.01
C HIS A 43 -5.35 5.34 -12.42
N GLN A 44 -5.66 6.21 -11.45
CA GLN A 44 -4.68 7.03 -10.78
C GLN A 44 -3.89 6.20 -9.77
N ASN A 45 -2.58 6.40 -9.75
CA ASN A 45 -1.71 5.84 -8.72
C ASN A 45 -1.65 6.82 -7.54
N LEU A 46 -2.12 6.36 -6.39
CA LEU A 46 -2.13 7.08 -5.13
C LEU A 46 -1.00 6.53 -4.27
N VAL A 47 -0.03 7.37 -3.92
CA VAL A 47 1.14 6.98 -3.12
C VAL A 47 1.18 7.78 -1.82
N TYR A 48 1.24 7.08 -0.70
CA TYR A 48 1.28 7.66 0.64
C TYR A 48 2.54 7.23 1.38
N GLN A 49 3.23 8.17 2.02
CA GLN A 49 4.20 7.86 3.05
C GLN A 49 3.46 7.81 4.40
N VAL A 50 3.59 6.68 5.09
CA VAL A 50 2.82 6.38 6.31
C VAL A 50 3.80 6.12 7.45
N VAL A 51 3.59 6.80 8.57
CA VAL A 51 4.45 6.76 9.77
C VAL A 51 3.72 6.11 10.96
N PRO A 52 4.41 5.79 12.07
CA PRO A 52 3.79 5.08 13.19
C PRO A 52 2.55 5.79 13.74
N GLY A 53 1.51 5.02 14.05
CA GLY A 53 0.23 5.52 14.53
C GLY A 53 -0.77 5.91 13.43
N GLN A 54 -0.36 5.88 12.15
CA GLN A 54 -1.25 6.15 11.02
C GLN A 54 -1.81 4.86 10.42
N VAL A 55 -2.93 5.02 9.70
CA VAL A 55 -3.66 3.95 9.02
C VAL A 55 -3.84 4.32 7.55
N VAL A 56 -3.71 3.34 6.66
CA VAL A 56 -4.17 3.41 5.27
C VAL A 56 -5.20 2.31 5.02
N HIS A 57 -6.16 2.60 4.16
CA HIS A 57 -7.25 1.70 3.79
C HIS A 57 -7.19 1.40 2.29
N ALA A 58 -7.14 0.12 1.93
CA ALA A 58 -7.36 -0.37 0.58
C ALA A 58 -8.78 -0.94 0.47
N PRO A 59 -9.66 -0.32 -0.34
CA PRO A 59 -10.98 -0.87 -0.58
C PRO A 59 -10.92 -2.22 -1.29
N ILE A 60 -11.99 -3.00 -1.15
CA ILE A 60 -12.15 -4.30 -1.81
C ILE A 60 -11.83 -4.23 -3.31
N GLY A 61 -10.98 -5.15 -3.77
CA GLY A 61 -10.55 -5.27 -5.16
C GLY A 61 -9.49 -4.28 -5.64
N TRP A 62 -9.09 -3.29 -4.82
CA TRP A 62 -8.09 -2.30 -5.24
C TRP A 62 -6.68 -2.93 -5.24
N CYS A 63 -5.95 -2.72 -6.34
CA CYS A 63 -4.55 -3.13 -6.42
C CYS A 63 -3.71 -2.21 -5.53
N HIS A 64 -2.86 -2.79 -4.68
CA HIS A 64 -1.98 -2.04 -3.80
C HIS A 64 -0.70 -2.81 -3.46
N TRP A 65 0.29 -2.08 -2.93
CA TRP A 65 1.53 -2.65 -2.44
C TRP A 65 2.16 -1.77 -1.36
N VAL A 66 3.08 -2.38 -0.61
CA VAL A 66 3.77 -1.75 0.51
C VAL A 66 5.27 -1.87 0.33
N THR A 67 6.03 -0.84 0.68
CA THR A 67 7.48 -0.90 0.77
C THR A 67 7.95 -0.22 2.05
N ALA A 68 8.70 -0.94 2.88
CA ALA A 68 9.32 -0.40 4.07
C ALA A 68 10.43 0.60 3.70
N LEU A 69 10.31 1.81 4.23
CA LEU A 69 11.28 2.88 4.07
C LEU A 69 12.33 2.85 5.18
N THR A 70 12.07 2.15 6.29
CA THR A 70 13.00 1.97 7.42
C THR A 70 13.21 0.49 7.75
N PRO A 71 14.37 0.10 8.32
CA PRO A 71 14.57 -1.26 8.84
C PRO A 71 13.70 -1.51 10.08
N GLY A 72 13.41 -2.78 10.38
CA GLY A 72 12.57 -3.15 11.52
C GLY A 72 11.16 -2.56 11.49
N THR A 73 10.58 -2.39 10.30
CA THR A 73 9.20 -1.89 10.15
C THR A 73 8.22 -2.97 10.58
N ILE A 74 7.23 -2.61 11.39
CA ILE A 74 6.19 -3.52 11.91
C ILE A 74 4.83 -2.96 11.53
N LEU A 75 4.05 -3.77 10.83
CA LEU A 75 2.71 -3.44 10.34
C LEU A 75 1.68 -4.38 10.95
N LEU A 76 0.50 -3.86 11.23
CA LEU A 76 -0.70 -4.63 11.53
C LEU A 76 -1.66 -4.51 10.35
N LEU A 77 -1.88 -5.62 9.64
CA LEU A 77 -2.85 -5.73 8.56
C LEU A 77 -4.14 -6.31 9.11
N ILE A 78 -5.26 -5.69 8.76
CA ILE A 78 -6.58 -6.01 9.30
C ILE A 78 -7.53 -6.20 8.14
N TYR A 79 -8.24 -7.33 8.16
CA TYR A 79 -9.18 -7.73 7.12
C TYR A 79 -10.58 -7.93 7.69
N ASN A 80 -11.58 -7.48 6.94
CA ASN A 80 -12.99 -7.61 7.31
C ASN A 80 -13.60 -8.97 6.92
N THR A 81 -12.77 -10.01 6.83
CA THR A 81 -13.16 -11.41 6.66
C THR A 81 -12.23 -12.30 7.50
N GLU A 82 -12.61 -13.54 7.76
CA GLU A 82 -11.74 -14.49 8.49
C GLU A 82 -10.67 -15.13 7.60
N HIS A 83 -10.94 -15.20 6.30
CA HIS A 83 -10.08 -15.84 5.31
C HIS A 83 -9.96 -14.92 4.09
N PRO A 84 -9.08 -13.90 4.13
CA PRO A 84 -8.92 -12.98 3.01
C PRO A 84 -8.32 -13.71 1.82
N HIS A 85 -8.96 -13.60 0.66
CA HIS A 85 -8.34 -14.04 -0.59
C HIS A 85 -7.34 -13.00 -1.05
N GLN A 86 -6.13 -13.43 -1.40
CA GLN A 86 -5.10 -12.58 -1.98
C GLN A 86 -4.80 -13.03 -3.40
N MET A 87 -4.84 -12.09 -4.34
CA MET A 87 -4.42 -12.29 -5.73
C MET A 87 -3.17 -11.47 -6.01
N ASP A 88 -2.05 -12.14 -6.28
CA ASP A 88 -0.79 -11.48 -6.65
C ASP A 88 -0.85 -10.97 -8.09
N ILE A 89 -0.60 -9.67 -8.27
CA ILE A 89 -0.74 -8.97 -9.56
C ILE A 89 0.60 -8.86 -10.29
N ALA A 90 1.71 -8.84 -9.55
CA ALA A 90 3.05 -8.73 -10.15
C ALA A 90 3.35 -9.80 -11.23
N PRO A 91 3.01 -11.09 -11.05
CA PRO A 91 3.19 -12.10 -12.10
C PRO A 91 2.27 -11.89 -13.31
N VAL A 92 1.06 -11.38 -13.10
CA VAL A 92 0.09 -11.10 -14.17
C VAL A 92 0.59 -9.97 -15.06
N TRP A 93 1.13 -8.90 -14.48
CA TRP A 93 1.73 -7.80 -15.24
C TRP A 93 2.90 -8.26 -16.11
N ALA A 94 3.77 -9.13 -15.59
CA ALA A 94 4.85 -9.71 -16.38
C ALA A 94 4.30 -10.50 -17.58
N ASN A 95 3.22 -11.26 -17.39
CA ASN A 95 2.57 -12.00 -18.47
C ASN A 95 1.91 -11.10 -19.51
N THR A 96 1.32 -9.96 -19.12
CA THR A 96 0.77 -8.98 -20.08
C THR A 96 1.87 -8.33 -20.91
N LEU A 97 3.03 -8.02 -20.32
CA LEU A 97 4.16 -7.43 -21.02
C LEU A 97 4.90 -8.42 -21.94
N MET A 98 4.92 -9.71 -21.57
CA MET A 98 5.54 -10.78 -22.35
C MET A 98 4.57 -11.43 -23.35
N GLY A 99 3.27 -11.18 -23.21
CA GLY A 99 2.21 -11.81 -23.99
C GLY A 99 1.55 -10.83 -24.96
N SER A 100 2.27 -10.41 -26.01
CA SER A 100 1.62 -9.80 -27.18
C SER A 100 0.75 -10.79 -27.98
N GLU A 101 0.60 -12.04 -27.52
CA GLU A 101 -0.13 -13.10 -28.22
C GLU A 101 -1.24 -13.77 -27.38
N ALA A 102 -1.62 -13.23 -26.21
CA ALA A 102 -2.60 -13.89 -25.33
C ALA A 102 -4.00 -13.27 -25.26
N LEU A 103 -4.31 -12.20 -26.02
CA LEU A 103 -5.68 -11.71 -26.20
C LEU A 103 -5.90 -11.25 -27.64
N GLN A 104 -6.06 -12.21 -28.54
CA GLN A 104 -6.66 -11.95 -29.85
C GLN A 104 -8.19 -11.93 -29.69
N CYS A 105 -8.73 -10.90 -29.04
CA CYS A 105 -10.13 -10.54 -29.22
C CYS A 105 -10.24 -9.78 -30.54
N ASN A 106 -10.93 -10.39 -31.50
CA ASN A 106 -11.08 -9.88 -32.86
C ASN A 106 -11.60 -8.43 -32.88
N GLY A 107 -10.78 -7.55 -33.45
CA GLY A 107 -11.23 -6.42 -34.26
C GLY A 107 -11.63 -5.15 -33.53
N LEU A 108 -10.67 -4.41 -32.98
CA LEU A 108 -10.62 -2.94 -33.11
C LEU A 108 -9.14 -2.50 -33.13
N ASN A 109 -8.75 -1.83 -34.21
CA ASN A 109 -7.40 -1.31 -34.43
C ASN A 109 -7.12 -0.14 -33.48
N MET A 110 -6.62 -0.44 -32.29
CA MET A 110 -6.05 0.57 -31.39
C MET A 110 -4.55 0.64 -31.67
N LYS A 111 -4.12 1.74 -32.29
CA LYS A 111 -2.69 2.03 -32.48
C LYS A 111 -2.03 2.23 -31.10
N PRO A 112 -0.96 1.51 -30.77
CA PRO A 112 -0.26 1.71 -29.50
C PRO A 112 0.40 3.09 -29.49
N HIS A 113 -0.06 3.96 -28.59
CA HIS A 113 0.66 5.19 -28.23
C HIS A 113 1.56 4.89 -27.03
N SER A 114 2.72 4.30 -27.29
CA SER A 114 3.76 4.15 -26.28
C SER A 114 5.13 4.43 -26.90
N LYS A 115 5.44 5.71 -27.06
CA LYS A 115 6.84 6.14 -26.97
C LYS A 115 7.22 6.15 -25.49
N ALA A 116 7.68 5.00 -24.99
CA ALA A 116 8.35 4.96 -23.70
C ALA A 116 9.74 5.61 -23.87
N LEU A 117 9.86 6.91 -23.51
CA LEU A 117 11.16 7.52 -23.29
C LEU A 117 11.69 7.01 -21.94
N ILE A 118 12.38 5.88 -21.96
CA ILE A 118 13.24 5.47 -20.85
C ILE A 118 14.51 6.33 -20.97
N THR A 119 14.50 7.49 -20.34
CA THR A 119 15.74 8.20 -19.98
C THR A 119 15.95 7.98 -18.48
N PRO A 120 17.09 7.43 -18.05
CA PRO A 120 17.36 7.29 -16.63
C PRO A 120 17.46 8.68 -15.97
N VAL A 121 16.78 8.87 -14.85
CA VAL A 121 16.85 10.08 -14.04
C VAL A 121 18.28 10.20 -13.47
N PRO A 122 19.01 11.29 -13.72
CA PRO A 122 20.32 11.50 -13.11
C PRO A 122 20.20 11.67 -11.60
N LEU A 123 21.01 10.95 -10.84
CA LEU A 123 21.11 11.06 -9.39
C LEU A 123 21.55 12.48 -9.00
N HIS A 124 20.61 13.28 -8.50
CA HIS A 124 20.89 14.64 -8.04
C HIS A 124 21.73 14.58 -6.75
N LYS A 125 22.87 15.28 -6.72
CA LYS A 125 23.63 15.54 -5.49
C LYS A 125 22.76 16.29 -4.49
N MET A 126 22.84 15.90 -3.21
CA MET A 126 22.25 16.63 -2.10
C MET A 126 22.62 18.12 -2.20
N THR A 127 21.59 18.94 -2.33
CA THR A 127 21.69 20.39 -2.10
C THR A 127 21.29 20.60 -0.65
N GLU A 128 22.24 21.04 0.18
CA GLU A 128 21.94 21.56 1.51
C GLU A 128 20.95 22.72 1.35
N SER A 129 19.84 22.65 2.09
CA SER A 129 18.93 23.79 2.24
C SER A 129 18.85 24.13 3.71
N ASP A 130 19.44 25.28 4.05
CA ASP A 130 19.22 25.97 5.31
C ASP A 130 17.76 26.43 5.36
N VAL A 131 16.93 25.75 6.17
CA VAL A 131 15.67 26.32 6.65
C VAL A 131 15.52 26.02 8.14
N SER A 132 15.71 27.07 8.92
CA SER A 132 15.24 27.19 10.30
C SER A 132 13.71 27.09 10.32
N GLY A 133 13.17 26.10 11.03
CA GLY A 133 11.74 25.95 11.30
C GLY A 133 11.54 25.18 12.60
N GLY A 134 10.78 25.75 13.54
CA GLY A 134 10.52 25.18 14.86
C GLY A 134 9.78 23.84 14.85
N PRO A 135 9.58 23.19 16.01
CA PRO A 135 9.07 21.82 16.08
C PRO A 135 7.69 21.70 15.43
N LEU A 136 7.52 20.69 14.57
CA LEU A 136 6.22 20.33 14.02
C LEU A 136 5.24 19.99 15.16
N PRO A 137 3.97 20.43 15.08
CA PRO A 137 2.99 20.16 16.12
C PRO A 137 2.75 18.66 16.26
N ALA A 138 2.69 18.19 17.50
CA ALA A 138 2.40 16.79 17.80
C ALA A 138 1.03 16.39 17.20
N PRO A 139 0.91 15.19 16.63
CA PRO A 139 -0.36 14.69 16.12
C PRO A 139 -1.42 14.64 17.25
N PRO A 140 -2.70 14.89 16.94
CA PRO A 140 -3.75 14.91 17.94
C PRO A 140 -3.88 13.54 18.63
N LEU A 141 -3.94 13.55 19.96
CA LEU A 141 -4.20 12.36 20.76
C LEU A 141 -5.56 11.77 20.38
N LEU A 142 -5.57 10.51 19.97
CA LEU A 142 -6.79 9.74 19.78
C LEU A 142 -7.44 9.51 21.15
N ILE A 143 -8.49 10.27 21.46
CA ILE A 143 -9.28 10.05 22.68
C ILE A 143 -10.04 8.74 22.48
N THR A 144 -9.50 7.65 23.03
CA THR A 144 -10.27 6.42 23.18
C THR A 144 -11.40 6.71 24.16
N GLY A 145 -12.63 6.65 23.66
CA GLY A 145 -13.83 6.86 24.47
C GLY A 145 -13.83 5.94 25.70
N HIS A 146 -14.33 6.50 26.80
CA HIS A 146 -14.55 5.91 28.12
C HIS A 146 -14.47 4.37 28.20
N PRO A 147 -13.78 3.79 29.21
CA PRO A 147 -13.86 2.37 29.49
C PRO A 147 -15.33 2.01 29.77
N ASN A 148 -15.94 1.27 28.86
CA ASN A 148 -17.21 0.63 29.11
C ASN A 148 -16.95 -0.58 30.02
N ASN A 149 -17.52 -0.54 31.22
CA ASN A 149 -17.50 -1.60 32.21
C ASN A 149 -18.37 -2.79 31.77
N LYS A 150 -18.02 -3.48 30.68
CA LYS A 150 -18.56 -4.81 30.41
C LYS A 150 -17.68 -5.86 31.08
N THR A 151 -18.03 -6.17 32.32
CA THR A 151 -17.61 -7.38 33.01
C THR A 151 -18.30 -8.58 32.36
N THR A 152 -17.59 -9.34 31.53
CA THR A 152 -18.01 -10.69 31.13
C THR A 152 -17.32 -11.69 32.04
N ARG A 153 -18.07 -12.20 33.00
CA ARG A 153 -17.71 -13.31 33.86
C ARG A 153 -18.00 -14.60 33.08
N SER A 154 -16.98 -15.36 32.68
CA SER A 154 -17.20 -16.75 32.22
C SER A 154 -17.01 -17.71 33.41
N ARG A 155 -18.04 -18.50 33.68
CA ARG A 155 -17.92 -19.82 34.32
C ARG A 155 -17.70 -20.85 33.23
#